data_AF-A0A1I6FEQ5-F1
#
_entry.id   AF-A0A1I6FEQ5-F1
#
_cell.length_a   1.000
_cell.length_b   1.000
_cell.length_c   1.000
_cell.angle_alpha   90.00
_cell.angle_beta   90.00
_cell.angle_gamma   90.00
#
_symmetry.space_group_name_H-M   'P 1'
#
loop_
_entity.id
_entity.type
_entity.pdbx_description
1 polymer ?
#
loop_
_entity_poly.entity_id
_entity_poly.type
_entity_poly.pdbx_seq_one_letter_code
_entity_poly.pdbx_strand_id
1 'polypeptide(L)'
;MVAAALVGEDRSVADTIWDRLEECVQDLSEPFRAAEMVGWFRRNYPDVKEQSLRAHIQVATSNASAESRSMFVNRRPLITRIEHGLYRRFDGDPGPTQPNQIATHDRRVMTQHALGVDIEATVDRYFHDRDPSARYTSFDYCFNHFQQHRTEVAAWGEPTGMEVSCLQLGFYLASWGMLRGSSGLLRRSARHLVPLIETLADAPAEVWDLDLDGYDRDGIDLVLRTALDVRRALRPVEASDTLVTKVMLGVFGCVPAFDTYFMKGFGVSTFSRRSLRRVGEFYRANASIIDQQRQPTLDFTTGQPTTRLYTRAKVVDMIFFIEGGYPQR
;
A
#
# COMPACT_ATOMS: atom_id res chain seq x y z
N MET A 1 10.29 10.45 -50.21
CA MET A 1 10.39 9.16 -49.47
C MET A 1 11.02 9.51 -48.13
N VAL A 2 10.26 9.79 -47.06
CA VAL A 2 9.44 8.86 -46.23
C VAL A 2 10.36 7.75 -45.71
N ALA A 3 10.57 7.47 -44.42
CA ALA A 3 9.95 7.73 -43.11
C ALA A 3 11.05 7.37 -42.06
N ALA A 4 10.96 7.44 -40.73
CA ALA A 4 10.10 8.02 -39.71
C ALA A 4 10.84 7.74 -38.37
N ALA A 5 10.56 8.56 -37.36
CA ALA A 5 11.10 8.41 -36.01
C ALA A 5 10.68 7.09 -35.33
N LEU A 6 11.56 6.53 -34.49
CA LEU A 6 11.17 5.57 -33.46
C LEU A 6 11.34 6.24 -32.10
N VAL A 7 10.26 6.91 -31.70
CA VAL A 7 9.95 7.20 -30.30
C VAL A 7 9.54 5.86 -29.69
N GLY A 8 10.36 5.33 -28.79
CA GLY A 8 9.97 4.23 -27.92
C GLY A 8 9.07 4.75 -26.80
N GLU A 9 7.77 4.82 -27.06
CA GLU A 9 6.77 4.68 -26.00
C GLU A 9 6.90 3.26 -25.44
N ASP A 10 7.23 3.10 -24.15
CA ASP A 10 7.01 1.82 -23.48
C ASP A 10 5.97 1.99 -22.36
N ARG A 11 4.84 1.33 -22.63
CA ARG A 11 3.63 1.23 -21.82
C ARG A 11 3.83 0.10 -20.81
N SER A 12 3.54 0.32 -19.53
CA SER A 12 3.20 -0.79 -18.62
C SER A 12 2.56 -0.27 -17.33
N VAL A 13 1.23 -0.14 -17.34
CA VAL A 13 0.40 0.02 -16.14
C VAL A 13 -0.74 -0.97 -16.29
N ALA A 14 -0.62 -2.18 -15.71
CA ALA A 14 -1.74 -3.07 -15.35
C ALA A 14 -1.20 -4.41 -14.79
N ASP A 15 -1.24 -4.62 -13.47
CA ASP A 15 -0.86 -5.92 -12.89
C ASP A 15 -1.90 -6.55 -11.96
N THR A 16 -3.16 -6.09 -12.05
CA THR A 16 -4.29 -6.82 -11.45
C THR A 16 -5.19 -7.44 -12.52
N ILE A 17 -5.90 -8.52 -12.17
CA ILE A 17 -6.90 -9.14 -13.06
C ILE A 17 -7.96 -8.11 -13.49
N TRP A 18 -8.24 -7.12 -12.64
CA TRP A 18 -9.17 -6.04 -12.96
C TRP A 18 -8.64 -5.08 -14.02
N ASP A 19 -7.38 -4.65 -13.93
CA ASP A 19 -6.78 -3.75 -14.93
C ASP A 19 -6.66 -4.46 -16.28
N ARG A 20 -6.30 -5.74 -16.25
CA ARG A 20 -6.29 -6.62 -17.42
C ARG A 20 -7.69 -6.85 -17.99
N LEU A 21 -8.71 -6.84 -17.14
CA LEU A 21 -10.11 -6.93 -17.56
C LEU A 21 -10.59 -5.62 -18.18
N GLU A 22 -10.11 -4.48 -17.67
CA GLU A 22 -10.34 -3.17 -18.28
C GLU A 22 -9.70 -3.11 -19.68
N GLU A 23 -8.44 -3.53 -19.82
CA GLU A 23 -7.76 -3.67 -21.12
C GLU A 23 -8.53 -4.61 -22.07
N CYS A 24 -8.88 -5.81 -21.60
CA CYS A 24 -9.68 -6.78 -22.35
C CYS A 24 -10.98 -6.17 -22.88
N VAL A 25 -11.66 -5.38 -22.06
CA VAL A 25 -12.95 -4.77 -22.39
C VAL A 25 -12.78 -3.61 -23.38
N GLN A 26 -11.62 -2.94 -23.42
CA GLN A 26 -11.32 -1.93 -24.44
C GLN A 26 -10.97 -2.56 -25.79
N ASP A 27 -10.31 -3.72 -25.79
CA ASP A 27 -9.85 -4.41 -27.01
C ASP A 27 -10.95 -5.11 -27.80
N LEU A 28 -12.03 -5.55 -27.13
CA LEU A 28 -13.10 -6.30 -27.79
C LEU A 28 -14.07 -5.39 -28.55
N SER A 29 -14.52 -5.83 -29.73
CA SER A 29 -15.61 -5.17 -30.46
C SER A 29 -16.95 -5.43 -29.75
N GLU A 30 -17.77 -4.39 -29.59
CA GLU A 30 -19.10 -4.52 -28.98
C GLU A 30 -20.18 -5.01 -29.94
N PRO A 31 -21.17 -5.78 -29.45
CA PRO A 31 -21.19 -6.44 -28.14
C PRO A 31 -20.29 -7.68 -28.13
N PHE A 32 -19.77 -8.06 -26.96
CA PHE A 32 -18.87 -9.20 -26.82
C PHE A 32 -19.37 -10.23 -25.80
N ARG A 33 -18.98 -11.49 -25.99
CA ARG A 33 -19.37 -12.62 -25.15
C ARG A 33 -18.36 -12.88 -24.04
N ALA A 34 -18.82 -13.51 -22.95
CA ALA A 34 -17.92 -13.99 -21.90
C ALA A 34 -16.82 -14.93 -22.42
N ALA A 35 -17.12 -15.76 -23.43
CA ALA A 35 -16.13 -16.63 -24.06
C ALA A 35 -15.04 -15.85 -24.80
N GLU A 36 -15.34 -14.67 -25.32
CA GLU A 36 -14.36 -13.80 -26.00
C GLU A 36 -13.43 -13.14 -24.99
N MET A 37 -13.95 -12.70 -23.83
CA MET A 37 -13.12 -12.23 -22.71
C MET A 37 -12.20 -13.35 -22.18
N VAL A 38 -12.72 -14.57 -22.00
CA VAL A 38 -11.92 -15.74 -21.60
C VAL A 38 -10.85 -16.06 -22.65
N GLY A 39 -11.20 -16.01 -23.94
CA GLY A 39 -10.28 -16.25 -25.05
C GLY A 39 -9.18 -15.20 -25.12
N TRP A 40 -9.51 -13.93 -24.89
CA TRP A 40 -8.55 -12.83 -24.83
C TRP A 40 -7.58 -13.00 -23.65
N PHE A 41 -8.09 -13.34 -22.46
CA PHE A 41 -7.23 -13.62 -21.29
C PHE A 41 -6.34 -14.84 -21.49
N ARG A 42 -6.82 -15.91 -22.13
CA ARG A 42 -5.99 -17.09 -22.41
C ARG A 42 -4.81 -16.75 -23.34
N ARG A 43 -4.99 -15.78 -24.25
CA ARG A 43 -3.94 -15.35 -25.19
C ARG A 43 -2.95 -14.37 -24.57
N ASN A 44 -3.43 -13.42 -23.76
CA ASN A 44 -2.61 -12.32 -23.24
C ASN A 44 -2.11 -12.54 -21.80
N TYR A 45 -2.83 -13.32 -21.00
CA TYR A 45 -2.57 -13.55 -19.56
C TYR A 45 -2.88 -15.00 -19.14
N PRO A 46 -2.15 -16.00 -19.67
CA PRO A 46 -2.47 -17.43 -19.49
C PRO A 46 -2.42 -17.90 -18.02
N ASP A 47 -1.71 -17.18 -17.14
CA ASP A 47 -1.59 -17.50 -15.72
C ASP A 47 -2.86 -17.17 -14.91
N VAL A 48 -3.79 -16.38 -15.47
CA VAL A 48 -5.04 -16.03 -14.81
C VAL A 48 -6.01 -17.20 -14.90
N LYS A 49 -6.33 -17.80 -13.74
CA LYS A 49 -7.32 -18.89 -13.65
C LYS A 49 -8.69 -18.42 -14.13
N GLU A 50 -9.34 -19.21 -14.99
CA GLU A 50 -10.66 -18.88 -15.56
C GLU A 50 -11.72 -18.64 -14.48
N GLN A 51 -11.69 -19.40 -13.38
CA GLN A 51 -12.60 -19.19 -12.24
C GLN A 51 -12.45 -17.79 -11.63
N SER A 52 -11.21 -17.31 -11.48
CA SER A 52 -10.91 -15.98 -10.98
C SER A 52 -11.40 -14.91 -11.96
N LEU A 53 -11.20 -15.09 -13.26
CA LEU A 53 -11.72 -14.19 -14.30
C LEU A 53 -13.25 -14.11 -14.29
N ARG A 54 -13.95 -15.25 -14.19
CA ARG A 54 -15.42 -15.28 -14.15
C ARG A 54 -15.99 -14.53 -12.94
N ALA A 55 -15.35 -14.65 -11.78
CA ALA A 55 -15.72 -13.86 -10.60
C ALA A 55 -15.54 -12.36 -10.86
N HIS A 56 -14.44 -11.95 -11.52
CA HIS A 56 -14.22 -10.54 -11.85
C HIS A 56 -15.20 -10.01 -12.90
N ILE A 57 -15.57 -10.80 -13.91
CA ILE A 57 -16.62 -10.45 -14.89
C ILE A 57 -17.96 -10.22 -14.18
N GLN A 58 -18.32 -11.08 -13.23
CA GLN A 58 -19.55 -10.93 -12.45
C GLN A 58 -19.56 -9.62 -11.65
N VAL A 59 -18.47 -9.30 -10.95
CA VAL A 59 -18.33 -8.06 -10.17
C VAL A 59 -18.28 -6.82 -11.07
N ALA A 60 -17.65 -6.91 -12.24
CA ALA A 60 -17.52 -5.82 -13.20
C ALA A 60 -18.83 -5.50 -13.94
N THR A 61 -19.85 -6.33 -13.80
CA THR A 61 -21.15 -6.17 -14.47
C THR A 61 -22.05 -5.19 -13.69
N SER A 62 -22.52 -4.14 -14.37
CA SER A 62 -23.31 -3.03 -13.79
C SER A 62 -24.67 -3.47 -13.24
N ASN A 63 -25.33 -4.42 -13.91
CA ASN A 63 -26.66 -4.93 -13.59
C ASN A 63 -26.63 -6.34 -12.96
N ALA A 64 -25.54 -6.70 -12.28
CA ALA A 64 -25.47 -7.89 -11.42
C ALA A 64 -26.09 -7.62 -10.04
N SER A 65 -26.58 -8.66 -9.34
CA SER A 65 -27.25 -8.51 -8.03
C SER A 65 -26.35 -7.81 -7.00
N ALA A 66 -26.93 -6.95 -6.15
CA ALA A 66 -26.20 -6.15 -5.17
C ALA A 66 -25.35 -7.00 -4.20
N GLU A 67 -25.82 -8.21 -3.88
CA GLU A 67 -25.11 -9.20 -3.06
C GLU A 67 -23.75 -9.60 -3.68
N SER A 68 -23.68 -9.69 -5.01
CA SER A 68 -22.45 -10.03 -5.75
C SER A 68 -21.49 -8.85 -5.94
N ARG A 69 -21.94 -7.60 -5.71
CA ARG A 69 -21.11 -6.38 -5.77
C ARG A 69 -20.55 -5.96 -4.41
N SER A 70 -20.97 -6.60 -3.31
CA SER A 70 -20.65 -6.21 -1.93
C SER A 70 -19.15 -6.08 -1.61
N MET A 71 -18.28 -6.89 -2.23
CA MET A 71 -16.83 -6.82 -2.01
C MET A 71 -16.10 -5.76 -2.87
N PHE A 72 -16.77 -5.09 -3.82
CA PHE A 72 -16.17 -4.10 -4.71
C PHE A 72 -17.11 -2.92 -5.05
N VAL A 73 -17.99 -2.54 -4.11
CA VAL A 73 -18.96 -1.43 -4.27
C VAL A 73 -18.29 -0.13 -4.75
N ASN A 74 -17.02 0.08 -4.41
CA ASN A 74 -16.24 1.26 -4.76
C ASN A 74 -15.59 1.22 -6.16
N ARG A 75 -15.78 0.16 -6.97
CA ARG A 75 -15.27 0.09 -8.35
C ARG A 75 -16.37 0.36 -9.37
N ARG A 76 -16.11 1.30 -10.29
CA ARG A 76 -16.99 1.57 -11.44
C ARG A 76 -17.15 0.27 -12.24
N PRO A 77 -18.39 -0.14 -12.59
CA PRO A 77 -18.57 -1.28 -13.49
C PRO A 77 -17.80 -1.07 -14.80
N LEU A 78 -17.30 -2.15 -15.39
CA LEU A 78 -16.62 -2.11 -16.69
C LEU A 78 -17.57 -2.48 -17.83
N ILE A 79 -18.58 -3.30 -17.54
CA ILE A 79 -19.49 -3.88 -18.55
C ILE A 79 -20.95 -3.84 -18.08
N THR A 80 -21.87 -3.78 -19.04
CA THR A 80 -23.31 -3.97 -18.84
C THR A 80 -23.75 -5.23 -19.56
N ARG A 81 -24.48 -6.11 -18.86
CA ARG A 81 -25.01 -7.34 -19.47
C ARG A 81 -26.24 -7.02 -20.30
N ILE A 82 -26.22 -7.38 -21.58
CA ILE A 82 -27.36 -7.24 -22.50
C ILE A 82 -28.29 -8.46 -22.37
N GLU A 83 -27.70 -9.66 -22.41
CA GLU A 83 -28.41 -10.94 -22.26
C GLU A 83 -27.47 -12.02 -21.69
N HIS A 84 -27.90 -13.29 -21.63
CA HIS A 84 -27.10 -14.33 -21.00
C HIS A 84 -25.75 -14.54 -21.71
N GLY A 85 -24.67 -14.04 -21.10
CA GLY A 85 -23.31 -14.20 -21.62
C GLY A 85 -22.92 -13.19 -22.70
N LEU A 86 -23.75 -12.16 -22.97
CA LEU A 86 -23.48 -11.07 -23.90
C LEU A 86 -23.41 -9.73 -23.17
N TYR A 87 -22.37 -8.95 -23.46
CA TYR A 87 -22.02 -7.73 -22.74
C TYR A 87 -21.67 -6.59 -23.69
N ARG A 88 -21.78 -5.36 -23.19
CA ARG A 88 -21.20 -4.14 -23.77
C ARG A 88 -20.39 -3.40 -22.70
N ARG A 89 -19.55 -2.44 -23.09
CA ARG A 89 -18.88 -1.56 -22.13
C ARG A 89 -19.91 -0.78 -21.33
N PHE A 90 -19.54 -0.50 -20.10
CA PHE A 90 -20.31 0.36 -19.22
C PHE A 90 -20.13 1.83 -19.63
N ASP A 91 -21.18 2.45 -20.14
CA ASP A 91 -21.20 3.84 -20.60
C ASP A 91 -21.77 4.83 -19.58
N GLY A 92 -22.21 4.34 -18.42
CA GLY A 92 -22.67 5.18 -17.31
C GLY A 92 -24.17 5.45 -17.27
N ASP A 93 -24.98 4.81 -18.10
CA ASP A 93 -26.44 4.97 -18.11
C ASP A 93 -27.11 3.91 -17.20
N PRO A 94 -27.71 4.28 -16.06
CA PRO A 94 -28.53 3.38 -15.30
C PRO A 94 -29.92 3.31 -15.94
N GLY A 95 -30.29 2.12 -16.44
CA GLY A 95 -31.68 1.82 -16.76
C GLY A 95 -32.61 2.15 -15.58
N PRO A 96 -33.91 2.35 -15.83
CA PRO A 96 -34.76 3.18 -15.00
C PRO A 96 -35.01 2.58 -13.62
N THR A 97 -34.46 3.22 -12.60
CA THR A 97 -34.94 3.12 -11.22
C THR A 97 -34.95 4.51 -10.57
N GLN A 98 -36.11 4.86 -10.04
CA GLN A 98 -36.51 6.17 -9.49
C GLN A 98 -35.75 6.58 -8.19
N PRO A 99 -35.87 7.85 -7.76
CA PRO A 99 -34.72 8.71 -7.52
C PRO A 99 -34.30 8.77 -6.05
N ASN A 100 -33.00 8.98 -5.82
CA ASN A 100 -32.60 9.91 -4.78
C ASN A 100 -31.35 10.69 -5.20
N GLN A 101 -31.41 11.98 -4.91
CA GLN A 101 -30.49 13.05 -5.27
C GLN A 101 -29.06 12.71 -4.76
N ILE A 102 -27.94 13.18 -5.32
CA ILE A 102 -27.58 14.56 -5.66
C ILE A 102 -26.42 14.52 -6.67
N ALA A 103 -26.44 15.49 -7.59
CA ALA A 103 -25.43 15.80 -8.58
C ALA A 103 -24.07 16.27 -8.00
N THR A 104 -23.01 16.15 -8.80
CA THR A 104 -21.81 16.99 -8.72
C THR A 104 -21.12 17.08 -7.35
N HIS A 105 -20.39 16.04 -6.95
CA HIS A 105 -19.56 16.08 -5.74
C HIS A 105 -18.08 15.69 -5.97
N ASP A 106 -17.75 15.11 -7.12
CA ASP A 106 -16.51 14.32 -7.22
C ASP A 106 -15.22 15.15 -7.38
N ARG A 107 -15.32 16.46 -7.65
CA ARG A 107 -14.14 17.35 -7.72
C ARG A 107 -13.97 18.25 -6.48
N ARG A 108 -14.92 18.22 -5.55
CA ARG A 108 -14.94 19.08 -4.34
C ARG A 108 -14.89 18.29 -3.02
N VAL A 109 -15.30 17.03 -3.01
CA VAL A 109 -15.40 16.22 -1.78
C VAL A 109 -14.05 15.69 -1.27
N MET A 110 -13.13 15.35 -2.16
CA MET A 110 -11.83 14.78 -1.75
C MET A 110 -10.87 15.83 -1.18
N THR A 111 -11.01 17.09 -1.56
CA THR A 111 -10.29 18.19 -0.90
C THR A 111 -10.77 18.37 0.54
N GLN A 112 -12.06 18.18 0.84
CA GLN A 112 -12.59 18.51 2.17
C GLN A 112 -12.17 17.54 3.30
N HIS A 113 -12.01 16.24 3.05
CA HIS A 113 -11.71 15.30 4.13
C HIS A 113 -10.23 15.29 4.56
N ALA A 114 -9.30 15.61 3.64
CA ALA A 114 -7.88 15.75 3.93
C ALA A 114 -7.48 17.19 4.34
N LEU A 115 -8.29 18.21 4.00
CA LEU A 115 -8.14 19.58 4.49
C LEU A 115 -8.75 19.80 5.89
N GLY A 116 -9.50 18.83 6.42
CA GLY A 116 -10.17 18.92 7.72
C GLY A 116 -9.50 18.13 8.85
N VAL A 117 -8.38 17.46 8.59
CA VAL A 117 -7.65 16.72 9.63
C VAL A 117 -6.86 17.72 10.47
N ASP A 118 -7.12 17.74 11.76
CA ASP A 118 -6.29 18.45 12.73
C ASP A 118 -5.01 17.64 12.96
N ILE A 119 -3.96 17.96 12.21
CA ILE A 119 -2.69 17.23 12.22
C ILE A 119 -2.07 17.26 13.62
N GLU A 120 -2.02 18.44 14.25
CA GLU A 120 -1.38 18.62 15.55
C GLU A 120 -2.12 17.82 16.63
N ALA A 121 -3.44 17.99 16.73
CA ALA A 121 -4.24 17.24 17.71
C ALA A 121 -4.17 15.72 17.49
N THR A 122 -4.01 15.28 16.24
CA THR A 122 -3.91 13.84 15.93
C THR A 122 -2.54 13.27 16.29
N VAL A 123 -1.47 14.03 16.04
CA VAL A 123 -0.12 13.67 16.46
C VAL A 123 -0.01 13.66 18.00
N ASP A 124 -0.57 14.67 18.67
CA ASP A 124 -0.63 14.73 20.13
C ASP A 124 -1.37 13.53 20.72
N ARG A 125 -2.53 13.17 20.14
CA ARG A 125 -3.28 11.96 20.51
C ARG A 125 -2.47 10.67 20.33
N TYR A 126 -1.63 10.58 19.29
CA TYR A 126 -0.76 9.42 19.10
C TYR A 126 0.32 9.34 20.20
N PHE A 127 0.85 10.49 20.61
CA PHE A 127 1.92 10.56 21.61
C PHE A 127 1.46 10.56 23.07
N HIS A 128 0.17 10.71 23.34
CA HIS A 128 -0.36 10.68 24.71
C HIS A 128 0.11 9.46 25.51
N ASP A 129 0.17 8.29 24.87
CA ASP A 129 0.61 7.03 25.49
C ASP A 129 2.06 6.66 25.14
N ARG A 130 2.89 7.65 24.75
CA ARG A 130 4.29 7.41 24.43
C ARG A 130 5.06 7.08 25.70
N ASP A 131 5.54 5.85 25.77
CA ASP A 131 6.36 5.34 26.86
C ASP A 131 7.46 4.42 26.29
N PRO A 132 8.67 4.36 26.87
CA PRO A 132 9.74 3.49 26.39
C PRO A 132 9.36 2.00 26.25
N SER A 133 8.38 1.53 27.03
CA SER A 133 7.85 0.16 26.99
C SER A 133 6.53 0.03 26.20
N ALA A 134 5.97 1.14 25.72
CA ALA A 134 4.74 1.13 24.94
C ALA A 134 4.93 0.41 23.59
N ARG A 135 3.81 -0.16 23.12
CA ARG A 135 3.72 -0.81 21.81
C ARG A 135 4.23 0.08 20.67
N TYR A 136 3.91 1.38 20.69
CA TYR A 136 4.24 2.29 19.59
C TYR A 136 5.75 2.54 19.46
N THR A 137 6.48 2.49 20.57
CA THR A 137 7.93 2.67 20.65
C THR A 137 8.71 1.52 19.99
N SER A 138 8.05 0.39 19.70
CA SER A 138 8.66 -0.67 18.88
C SER A 138 9.11 -0.18 17.49
N PHE A 139 8.45 0.86 16.94
CA PHE A 139 8.92 1.51 15.72
C PHE A 139 10.30 2.15 15.94
N ASP A 140 10.47 2.93 17.02
CA ASP A 140 11.68 3.68 17.32
C ASP A 140 12.90 2.76 17.35
N TYR A 141 12.80 1.63 18.06
CA TYR A 141 13.91 0.70 18.22
C TYR A 141 14.24 -0.05 16.93
N CYS A 142 13.22 -0.50 16.18
CA CYS A 142 13.41 -1.14 14.89
C CYS A 142 14.06 -0.16 13.89
N PHE A 143 13.47 1.03 13.75
CA PHE A 143 13.96 2.04 12.83
C PHE A 143 15.38 2.50 13.19
N ASN A 144 15.66 2.74 14.47
CA ASN A 144 17.00 3.11 14.92
C ASN A 144 18.03 2.02 14.63
N HIS A 145 17.72 0.75 14.91
CA HIS A 145 18.60 -0.39 14.61
C HIS A 145 18.99 -0.42 13.14
N PHE A 146 18.01 -0.45 12.24
CA PHE A 146 18.29 -0.52 10.80
C PHE A 146 18.99 0.73 10.28
N GLN A 147 18.62 1.92 10.75
CA GLN A 147 19.23 3.17 10.29
C GLN A 147 20.65 3.39 10.84
N GLN A 148 21.00 2.82 11.98
CA GLN A 148 22.35 2.89 12.55
C GLN A 148 23.29 1.85 11.93
N HIS A 149 22.76 0.70 11.52
CA HIS A 149 23.55 -0.45 11.06
C HIS A 149 23.32 -0.78 9.59
N ARG A 150 22.98 0.21 8.74
CA ARG A 150 22.60 0.00 7.33
C ARG A 150 23.57 -0.91 6.54
N THR A 151 24.86 -0.82 6.83
CA THR A 151 25.93 -1.61 6.16
C THR A 151 26.26 -2.94 6.86
N GLU A 152 25.70 -3.20 8.03
CA GLU A 152 26.06 -4.30 8.93
C GLU A 152 24.87 -5.20 9.31
N VAL A 153 23.64 -4.81 8.97
CA VAL A 153 22.41 -5.51 9.38
C VAL A 153 22.35 -6.98 8.96
N ALA A 154 23.12 -7.40 7.94
CA ALA A 154 23.20 -8.77 7.45
C ALA A 154 24.49 -9.53 7.87
N ALA A 155 25.36 -8.94 8.69
CA ALA A 155 26.60 -9.58 9.14
C ALA A 155 26.33 -10.71 10.14
N TRP A 156 27.04 -11.84 10.05
CA TRP A 156 26.91 -12.94 11.02
C TRP A 156 27.97 -12.85 12.11
N GLY A 157 27.62 -13.25 13.33
CA GLY A 157 28.55 -13.27 14.48
C GLY A 157 28.80 -11.91 15.12
N GLU A 158 28.26 -10.83 14.56
CA GLU A 158 28.36 -9.48 15.11
C GLU A 158 27.25 -9.18 16.12
N PRO A 159 27.52 -8.37 17.18
CA PRO A 159 26.53 -8.03 18.20
C PRO A 159 25.26 -7.34 17.68
N THR A 160 25.32 -6.70 16.50
CA THR A 160 24.21 -6.00 15.84
C THR A 160 23.87 -6.60 14.47
N GLY A 161 24.35 -7.82 14.22
CA GLY A 161 24.24 -8.51 12.95
C GLY A 161 22.88 -9.18 12.66
N MET A 162 22.90 -10.17 11.77
CA MET A 162 21.75 -10.86 11.18
C MET A 162 20.72 -11.34 12.22
N GLU A 163 21.17 -11.99 13.29
CA GLU A 163 20.26 -12.52 14.31
C GLU A 163 19.51 -11.38 15.04
N VAL A 164 20.22 -10.31 15.39
CA VAL A 164 19.62 -9.15 16.05
C VAL A 164 18.69 -8.41 15.11
N SER A 165 19.05 -8.23 13.84
CA SER A 165 18.17 -7.65 12.82
C SER A 165 16.88 -8.45 12.65
N CYS A 166 16.96 -9.78 12.61
CA CYS A 166 15.78 -10.66 12.57
C CYS A 166 14.91 -10.49 13.82
N LEU A 167 15.52 -10.40 15.00
CA LEU A 167 14.80 -10.26 16.26
C LEU A 167 14.13 -8.88 16.38
N GLN A 168 14.83 -7.80 16.05
CA GLN A 168 14.31 -6.42 16.08
C GLN A 168 13.11 -6.28 15.14
N LEU A 169 13.27 -6.70 13.88
CA LEU A 169 12.18 -6.67 12.90
C LEU A 169 11.02 -7.57 13.34
N GLY A 170 11.32 -8.78 13.80
CA GLY A 170 10.32 -9.74 14.29
C GLY A 170 9.49 -9.18 15.45
N PHE A 171 10.12 -8.55 16.44
CA PHE A 171 9.45 -7.92 17.58
C PHE A 171 8.60 -6.72 17.17
N TYR A 172 9.11 -5.85 16.30
CA TYR A 172 8.33 -4.75 15.73
C TYR A 172 7.07 -5.29 15.03
N LEU A 173 7.23 -6.24 14.10
CA LEU A 173 6.11 -6.84 13.39
C LEU A 173 5.11 -7.53 14.34
N ALA A 174 5.59 -8.19 15.40
CA ALA A 174 4.75 -8.82 16.41
C ALA A 174 3.92 -7.78 17.21
N SER A 175 4.55 -6.69 17.64
CA SER A 175 3.89 -5.56 18.30
C SER A 175 2.77 -4.97 17.44
N TRP A 176 2.92 -4.99 16.11
CA TRP A 176 1.90 -4.52 15.17
C TRP A 176 0.96 -5.63 14.67
N GLY A 177 1.02 -6.82 15.27
CA GLY A 177 0.06 -7.90 15.04
C GLY A 177 0.29 -8.73 13.79
N MET A 178 1.48 -8.67 13.20
CA MET A 178 1.80 -9.46 12.01
C MET A 178 2.11 -10.94 12.33
N LEU A 179 2.31 -11.28 13.61
CA LEU A 179 2.53 -12.64 14.10
C LEU A 179 1.34 -13.16 14.91
N ARG A 180 0.10 -12.92 14.48
CA ARG A 180 -1.11 -13.42 15.17
C ARG A 180 -2.10 -14.08 14.21
N GLY A 181 -3.04 -14.83 14.78
CA GLY A 181 -4.17 -15.42 14.05
C GLY A 181 -3.72 -16.36 12.93
N SER A 182 -4.22 -16.17 11.72
CA SER A 182 -3.88 -16.98 10.55
C SER A 182 -2.71 -16.44 9.73
N SER A 183 -1.96 -15.46 10.25
CA SER A 183 -0.79 -14.91 9.54
C SER A 183 0.22 -16.00 9.19
N GLY A 184 0.73 -16.01 7.96
CA GLY A 184 1.76 -16.94 7.53
C GLY A 184 3.06 -16.82 8.34
N LEU A 185 3.37 -15.62 8.87
CA LEU A 185 4.54 -15.39 9.73
C LEU A 185 4.41 -16.07 11.10
N LEU A 186 3.20 -16.28 11.64
CA LEU A 186 3.01 -16.94 12.94
C LEU A 186 3.59 -18.36 12.96
N ARG A 187 3.65 -19.02 11.79
CA ARG A 187 4.15 -20.39 11.64
C ARG A 187 5.65 -20.46 11.35
N ARG A 188 6.37 -19.34 11.49
CA ARG A 188 7.78 -19.21 11.12
C ARG A 188 8.59 -18.74 12.33
N SER A 189 9.80 -19.26 12.49
CA SER A 189 10.76 -18.73 13.46
C SER A 189 11.43 -17.47 12.94
N ALA A 190 12.14 -16.72 13.79
CA ALA A 190 12.88 -15.52 13.41
C ALA A 190 13.88 -15.77 12.26
N ARG A 191 14.43 -16.99 12.14
CA ARG A 191 15.32 -17.40 11.04
C ARG A 191 14.66 -17.27 9.65
N HIS A 192 13.34 -17.32 9.57
CA HIS A 192 12.61 -17.08 8.31
C HIS A 192 12.83 -15.67 7.75
N LEU A 193 13.24 -14.71 8.59
CA LEU A 193 13.50 -13.34 8.17
C LEU A 193 14.89 -13.16 7.55
N VAL A 194 15.78 -14.15 7.60
CA VAL A 194 17.15 -14.02 7.05
C VAL A 194 17.16 -13.55 5.58
N PRO A 195 16.41 -14.17 4.64
CA PRO A 195 16.41 -13.72 3.25
C PRO A 195 15.87 -12.29 3.10
N LEU A 196 14.95 -11.89 3.98
CA LEU A 196 14.47 -10.52 4.03
C LEU A 196 15.55 -9.55 4.49
N ILE A 197 16.30 -9.86 5.56
CA ILE A 197 17.38 -9.00 6.03
C ILE A 197 18.48 -8.86 4.96
N GLU A 198 18.84 -9.95 4.27
CA GLU A 198 19.76 -9.90 3.12
C GLU A 198 19.24 -8.97 2.02
N THR A 199 17.96 -9.12 1.64
CA THR A 199 17.31 -8.26 0.63
C THR A 199 17.29 -6.79 1.05
N LEU A 200 17.09 -6.50 2.34
CA LEU A 200 17.09 -5.14 2.87
C LEU A 200 18.51 -4.53 2.89
N ALA A 201 19.53 -5.34 3.21
CA ALA A 201 20.93 -4.91 3.20
C ALA A 201 21.43 -4.58 1.79
N ASP A 202 20.96 -5.35 0.80
CA ASP A 202 21.29 -5.14 -0.62
C ASP A 202 20.43 -4.06 -1.30
N ALA A 203 19.49 -3.44 -0.56
CA ALA A 203 18.62 -2.41 -1.11
C ALA A 203 19.43 -1.16 -1.52
N PRO A 204 19.04 -0.47 -2.62
CA PRO A 204 19.75 0.72 -3.08
C PRO A 204 19.84 1.81 -2.00
N ALA A 205 20.98 2.49 -1.88
CA ALA A 205 21.20 3.53 -0.86
C ALA A 205 20.08 4.60 -0.87
N GLU A 206 19.53 4.88 -2.04
CA GLU A 206 18.46 5.84 -2.27
C GLU A 206 17.19 5.54 -1.47
N VAL A 207 16.84 4.26 -1.22
CA VAL A 207 15.61 3.94 -0.47
C VAL A 207 15.77 4.20 1.02
N TRP A 208 17.00 4.15 1.53
CA TRP A 208 17.33 4.41 2.93
C TRP A 208 17.21 5.89 3.29
N ASP A 209 17.39 6.77 2.31
CA ASP A 209 17.27 8.22 2.45
C ASP A 209 15.93 8.77 1.92
N LEU A 210 15.12 7.92 1.29
CA LEU A 210 13.83 8.29 0.74
C LEU A 210 12.80 8.58 1.84
N ASP A 211 12.17 9.74 1.75
CA ASP A 211 11.01 10.15 2.55
C ASP A 211 10.00 10.90 1.65
N LEU A 212 8.90 11.42 2.21
CA LEU A 212 7.79 12.00 1.43
C LEU A 212 8.16 13.26 0.63
N ASP A 213 9.25 13.96 0.96
CA ASP A 213 9.81 15.04 0.15
C ASP A 213 10.47 14.56 -1.15
N GLY A 214 10.83 13.27 -1.23
CA GLY A 214 11.28 12.59 -2.45
C GLY A 214 10.17 11.86 -3.22
N TYR A 215 8.88 12.07 -2.91
CA TYR A 215 7.76 11.41 -3.61
C TYR A 215 7.42 12.06 -4.96
N ASP A 216 8.38 11.99 -5.88
CA ASP A 216 8.20 12.24 -7.31
C ASP A 216 7.92 10.92 -8.07
N ARG A 217 8.12 10.90 -9.39
CA ARG A 217 7.91 9.68 -10.19
C ARG A 217 8.89 8.58 -9.78
N ASP A 218 10.16 8.91 -9.58
CA ASP A 218 11.23 7.94 -9.42
C ASP A 218 11.27 7.43 -7.97
N GLY A 219 11.02 8.31 -6.99
CA GLY A 219 10.86 7.90 -5.59
C GLY A 219 9.68 6.94 -5.38
N ILE A 220 8.53 7.20 -6.02
CA ILE A 220 7.39 6.28 -5.96
C ILE A 220 7.72 4.93 -6.62
N ASP A 221 8.52 4.93 -7.69
CA ASP A 221 8.92 3.71 -8.39
C ASP A 221 9.89 2.89 -7.55
N LEU A 222 10.80 3.56 -6.84
CA LEU A 222 11.70 2.94 -5.87
C LEU A 222 10.92 2.29 -4.71
N VAL A 223 9.90 2.96 -4.16
CA VAL A 223 9.01 2.38 -3.13
C VAL A 223 8.33 1.11 -3.64
N LEU A 224 7.76 1.14 -4.86
CA LEU A 224 7.04 -0.01 -5.41
C LEU A 224 7.98 -1.18 -5.72
N ARG A 225 9.18 -0.93 -6.26
CA ARG A 225 10.18 -1.97 -6.50
C ARG A 225 10.64 -2.61 -5.19
N THR A 226 11.00 -1.79 -4.20
CA THR A 226 11.39 -2.26 -2.87
C THR A 226 10.30 -3.11 -2.22
N ALA A 227 9.03 -2.71 -2.36
CA ALA A 227 7.90 -3.49 -1.86
C ALA A 227 7.78 -4.87 -2.52
N LEU A 228 8.07 -4.98 -3.82
CA LEU A 228 8.09 -6.27 -4.53
C LEU A 228 9.23 -7.17 -4.05
N ASP A 229 10.40 -6.60 -3.80
CA ASP A 229 11.56 -7.37 -3.33
C ASP A 229 11.35 -7.86 -1.90
N VAL A 230 10.85 -7.00 -1.00
CA VAL A 230 10.41 -7.40 0.35
C VAL A 230 9.37 -8.54 0.30
N ARG A 231 8.38 -8.43 -0.60
CA ARG A 231 7.35 -9.47 -0.77
C ARG A 231 7.95 -10.81 -1.22
N ARG A 232 8.89 -10.77 -2.16
CA ARG A 232 9.58 -11.98 -2.67
C ARG A 232 10.42 -12.63 -1.58
N ALA A 233 11.16 -11.84 -0.82
CA ALA A 233 12.03 -12.32 0.25
C ALA A 233 11.27 -13.00 1.40
N LEU A 234 9.99 -12.66 1.59
CA LEU A 234 9.12 -13.27 2.60
C LEU A 234 8.55 -14.64 2.18
N ARG A 235 8.72 -15.09 0.93
CA ARG A 235 8.23 -16.39 0.47
C ARG A 235 8.76 -17.55 1.34
N PRO A 236 7.96 -18.61 1.56
CA PRO A 236 6.65 -18.88 0.99
C PRO A 236 5.48 -18.22 1.74
N VAL A 237 5.73 -17.26 2.63
CA VAL A 237 4.64 -16.47 3.21
C VAL A 237 4.09 -15.54 2.12
N GLU A 238 2.79 -15.63 1.85
CA GLU A 238 2.07 -14.69 1.00
C GLU A 238 1.88 -13.38 1.77
N ALA A 239 2.86 -12.48 1.66
CA ALA A 239 2.85 -11.20 2.38
C ALA A 239 1.83 -10.22 1.78
N SER A 240 0.92 -9.74 2.63
CA SER A 240 -0.03 -8.68 2.27
C SER A 240 0.68 -7.33 2.10
N ASP A 241 0.02 -6.38 1.44
CA ASP A 241 0.47 -4.98 1.36
C ASP A 241 0.75 -4.41 2.76
N THR A 242 -0.10 -4.74 3.74
CA THR A 242 0.08 -4.32 5.13
C THR A 242 1.38 -4.84 5.73
N LEU A 243 1.70 -6.12 5.56
CA LEU A 243 2.95 -6.68 6.08
C LEU A 243 4.16 -6.02 5.40
N VAL A 244 4.13 -5.93 4.07
CA VAL A 244 5.21 -5.35 3.26
C VAL A 244 5.46 -3.89 3.66
N THR A 245 4.41 -3.07 3.70
CA THR A 245 4.54 -1.65 4.06
C THR A 245 4.91 -1.44 5.53
N LYS A 246 4.54 -2.35 6.45
CA LYS A 246 5.07 -2.32 7.83
C LYS A 246 6.56 -2.61 7.89
N VAL A 247 7.04 -3.62 7.16
CA VAL A 247 8.49 -3.87 7.05
C VAL A 247 9.19 -2.61 6.54
N MET A 248 8.72 -2.02 5.44
CA MET A 248 9.33 -0.83 4.86
C MET A 248 9.26 0.38 5.78
N LEU A 249 8.15 0.58 6.51
CA LEU A 249 8.04 1.63 7.52
C LEU A 249 9.06 1.41 8.63
N GLY A 250 9.12 0.22 9.23
CA GLY A 250 10.01 -0.07 10.36
C GLY A 250 11.50 -0.10 10.02
N VAL A 251 11.86 -0.33 8.76
CA VAL A 251 13.27 -0.40 8.30
C VAL A 251 13.72 0.93 7.70
N PHE A 252 13.03 1.38 6.63
CA PHE A 252 13.43 2.56 5.86
C PHE A 252 12.72 3.83 6.32
N GLY A 253 11.52 3.70 6.90
CA GLY A 253 10.68 4.86 7.22
C GLY A 253 10.17 5.59 5.98
N CYS A 254 10.23 4.99 4.78
CA CYS A 254 9.98 5.65 3.51
C CYS A 254 8.51 5.62 3.04
N VAL A 255 7.63 4.87 3.72
CA VAL A 255 6.22 4.72 3.35
C VAL A 255 5.36 4.46 4.61
N PRO A 256 4.14 5.03 4.72
CA PRO A 256 3.21 4.67 5.80
C PRO A 256 2.82 3.19 5.77
N ALA A 257 2.39 2.63 6.89
CA ALA A 257 1.86 1.27 6.89
C ALA A 257 0.45 1.26 6.29
N PHE A 258 0.27 0.63 5.14
CA PHE A 258 -1.05 0.45 4.49
C PHE A 258 -1.85 -0.65 5.20
N ASP A 259 -2.15 -0.43 6.47
CA ASP A 259 -3.06 -1.25 7.27
C ASP A 259 -4.49 -0.70 7.24
N THR A 260 -5.43 -1.43 7.84
CA THR A 260 -6.85 -1.06 7.85
C THR A 260 -7.09 0.35 8.40
N TYR A 261 -6.35 0.79 9.42
CA TYR A 261 -6.56 2.09 10.04
C TYR A 261 -6.02 3.20 9.17
N PHE A 262 -4.77 3.08 8.71
CA PHE A 262 -4.21 4.06 7.77
C PHE A 262 -5.07 4.19 6.51
N MET A 263 -5.44 3.06 5.90
CA MET A 263 -6.25 3.06 4.68
C MET A 263 -7.62 3.72 4.89
N LYS A 264 -8.28 3.41 6.01
CA LYS A 264 -9.56 4.04 6.37
C LYS A 264 -9.41 5.53 6.64
N GLY A 265 -8.44 5.93 7.47
CA GLY A 265 -8.21 7.33 7.84
C GLY A 265 -7.79 8.17 6.64
N PHE A 266 -6.91 7.65 5.78
CA PHE A 266 -6.43 8.36 4.60
C PHE A 266 -7.43 8.33 3.42
N GLY A 267 -8.42 7.43 3.47
CA GLY A 267 -9.39 7.25 2.40
C GLY A 267 -8.78 6.63 1.13
N VAL A 268 -7.99 5.55 1.30
CA VAL A 268 -7.48 4.68 0.24
C VAL A 268 -7.84 3.22 0.53
N SER A 269 -7.85 2.36 -0.48
CA SER A 269 -8.22 0.95 -0.32
C SER A 269 -7.12 -0.04 -0.68
N THR A 270 -6.05 0.42 -1.33
CA THR A 270 -4.94 -0.43 -1.77
C THR A 270 -3.60 0.32 -1.73
N PHE A 271 -2.51 -0.41 -1.57
CA PHE A 271 -1.16 0.09 -1.81
C PHE A 271 -0.92 0.11 -3.33
N SER A 272 -0.79 1.31 -3.90
CA SER A 272 -0.65 1.49 -5.35
C SER A 272 0.07 2.79 -5.66
N ARG A 273 0.56 2.93 -6.90
CA ARG A 273 1.13 4.19 -7.40
C ARG A 273 0.20 5.37 -7.19
N ARG A 274 -1.11 5.19 -7.43
CA ARG A 274 -2.12 6.24 -7.22
C ARG A 274 -2.21 6.64 -5.75
N SER A 275 -2.26 5.67 -4.84
CA SER A 275 -2.31 5.93 -3.40
C SER A 275 -1.04 6.63 -2.91
N LEU A 276 0.14 6.22 -3.39
CA LEU A 276 1.43 6.85 -3.06
C LEU A 276 1.51 8.30 -3.56
N ARG A 277 1.04 8.58 -4.78
CA ARG A 277 0.94 9.97 -5.29
C ARG A 277 0.09 10.83 -4.37
N ARG A 278 -1.07 10.32 -3.93
CA ARG A 278 -1.94 11.02 -2.99
C ARG A 278 -1.26 11.27 -1.64
N VAL A 279 -0.48 10.31 -1.12
CA VAL A 279 0.33 10.50 0.10
C VAL A 279 1.34 11.64 -0.09
N GLY A 280 2.06 11.65 -1.22
CA GLY A 280 2.99 12.74 -1.54
C GLY A 280 2.30 14.10 -1.73
N GLU A 281 1.12 14.14 -2.35
CA GLU A 281 0.30 15.35 -2.46
C GLU A 281 -0.16 15.86 -1.10
N PHE A 282 -0.62 14.97 -0.23
CA PHE A 282 -1.01 15.31 1.14
C PHE A 282 0.17 15.90 1.92
N TYR A 283 1.35 15.27 1.83
CA TYR A 283 2.56 15.81 2.44
C TYR A 283 2.89 17.21 1.91
N ARG A 284 2.96 17.39 0.59
CA ARG A 284 3.30 18.70 0.00
C ARG A 284 2.32 19.80 0.40
N ALA A 285 1.03 19.49 0.50
CA ALA A 285 0.01 20.43 0.94
C ALA A 285 0.14 20.84 2.42
N ASN A 286 0.78 20.01 3.25
CA ASN A 286 0.88 20.18 4.70
C ASN A 286 2.33 20.17 5.22
N ALA A 287 3.31 20.39 4.34
CA ALA A 287 4.73 20.13 4.63
C ALA A 287 5.23 20.90 5.85
N SER A 288 4.85 22.18 5.99
CA SER A 288 5.24 23.01 7.13
C SER A 288 4.80 22.40 8.47
N ILE A 289 3.57 21.89 8.55
CA ILE A 289 3.03 21.35 9.80
C ILE A 289 3.63 19.96 10.04
N ILE A 290 3.65 19.09 9.02
CA ILE A 290 4.22 17.74 9.14
C ILE A 290 5.69 17.77 9.55
N ASP A 291 6.49 18.68 8.98
CA ASP A 291 7.91 18.80 9.30
C ASP A 291 8.16 19.27 10.74
N GLN A 292 7.28 20.12 11.28
CA GLN A 292 7.34 20.57 12.68
C GLN A 292 6.96 19.45 13.66
N GLN A 293 6.14 18.48 13.21
CA GLN A 293 5.69 17.36 14.04
C GLN A 293 6.67 16.17 14.06
N ARG A 294 7.84 16.29 13.44
CA ARG A 294 8.87 15.24 13.42
C ARG A 294 9.59 15.15 14.77
N GLN A 295 9.03 14.35 15.67
CA GLN A 295 9.61 14.12 16.99
C GLN A 295 10.85 13.22 16.94
N PRO A 296 11.80 13.35 17.88
CA PRO A 296 12.92 12.42 18.00
C PRO A 296 12.45 11.02 18.40
N THR A 297 13.08 9.97 17.86
CA THR A 297 12.88 8.58 18.30
C THR A 297 13.50 8.34 19.67
N LEU A 298 13.14 7.25 20.37
CA LEU A 298 13.77 6.86 21.63
C LEU A 298 14.93 5.88 21.43
N ASP A 299 15.98 6.07 22.21
CA ASP A 299 17.09 5.14 22.36
C ASP A 299 16.68 3.93 23.19
N PHE A 300 17.04 2.72 22.75
CA PHE A 300 16.67 1.48 23.44
C PHE A 300 17.34 1.34 24.82
N THR A 301 18.60 1.76 24.94
CA THR A 301 19.38 1.57 26.17
C THR A 301 18.98 2.55 27.27
N THR A 302 18.75 3.81 26.90
CA THR A 302 18.53 4.91 27.85
C THR A 302 17.05 5.29 27.98
N GLY A 303 16.21 4.92 27.02
CA GLY A 303 14.83 5.38 26.91
C GLY A 303 14.70 6.88 26.61
N GLN A 304 15.81 7.57 26.31
CA GLN A 304 15.84 9.00 26.06
C GLN A 304 15.71 9.33 24.58
N PRO A 305 15.26 10.55 24.22
CA PRO A 305 15.26 11.03 22.83
C PRO A 305 16.64 10.92 22.16
N THR A 306 16.67 10.42 20.92
CA THR A 306 17.86 10.41 20.05
C THR A 306 17.96 11.71 19.24
N THR A 307 18.98 11.84 18.38
CA THR A 307 19.02 12.90 17.35
C THR A 307 18.22 12.55 16.09
N ARG A 308 17.79 11.30 15.94
CA ARG A 308 17.04 10.83 14.77
C ARG A 308 15.58 11.20 14.93
N LEU A 309 15.07 11.98 13.98
CA LEU A 309 13.66 12.36 13.94
C LEU A 309 12.83 11.31 13.20
N TYR A 310 11.54 11.23 13.52
CA TYR A 310 10.57 10.54 12.69
C TYR A 310 10.59 11.06 11.26
N THR A 311 10.44 10.14 10.31
CA THR A 311 10.25 10.48 8.89
C THR A 311 8.87 11.09 8.69
N ARG A 312 8.70 11.84 7.61
CA ARG A 312 7.40 12.40 7.21
C ARG A 312 6.40 11.29 6.93
N ALA A 313 6.85 10.20 6.32
CA ALA A 313 6.03 9.01 6.15
C ALA A 313 5.56 8.43 7.50
N LYS A 314 6.40 8.44 8.54
CA LYS A 314 5.98 8.02 9.88
C LYS A 314 5.00 9.00 10.52
N VAL A 315 5.19 10.31 10.36
CA VAL A 315 4.23 11.31 10.87
C VAL A 315 2.86 11.13 10.17
N VAL A 316 2.85 10.97 8.85
CA VAL A 316 1.63 10.71 8.08
C VAL A 316 0.97 9.37 8.46
N ASP A 317 1.76 8.33 8.74
CA ASP A 317 1.28 7.07 9.31
C ASP A 317 0.56 7.29 10.64
N MET A 318 1.15 8.06 11.57
CA MET A 318 0.54 8.37 12.88
C MET A 318 -0.80 9.09 12.73
N ILE A 319 -0.85 10.10 11.87
CA ILE A 319 -2.05 10.91 11.62
C ILE A 319 -3.20 10.00 11.18
N PHE A 320 -3.01 9.24 10.09
CA PHE A 320 -4.10 8.47 9.52
C PHE A 320 -4.38 7.15 10.22
N PHE A 321 -3.45 6.67 11.05
CA PHE A 321 -3.72 5.59 11.98
C PHE A 321 -4.76 6.01 13.04
N ILE A 322 -4.62 7.20 13.62
CA ILE A 322 -5.59 7.73 14.60
C ILE A 322 -6.91 8.11 13.92
N GLU A 323 -6.86 8.81 12.77
CA GLU A 323 -8.07 9.14 12.00
C GLU A 323 -8.81 7.90 11.49
N GLY A 324 -8.10 6.78 11.29
CA GLY A 324 -8.70 5.47 11.01
C GLY A 324 -9.60 4.94 12.13
N GLY A 325 -9.56 5.56 13.32
CA GLY A 325 -10.32 5.16 14.50
C GLY A 325 -9.66 4.00 15.24
N TYR A 326 -8.33 4.04 15.37
CA TYR A 326 -7.65 3.08 16.24
C TYR A 326 -8.14 3.26 17.69
N PRO A 327 -8.64 2.19 18.35
CA PRO A 327 -9.18 2.31 19.69
C PRO A 327 -8.08 2.65 20.68
N GLN A 328 -8.17 3.82 21.30
CA GLN A 328 -7.38 4.17 22.48
C GLN A 328 -7.92 3.37 23.67
N ARG A 329 -7.00 2.83 24.48
CA ARG A 329 -7.35 1.96 25.62
C ARG A 329 -7.68 2.77 26.86
#